data_AF-A0A431KHB9-F1
#
_entry.id   AF-A0A431KHB9-F1
#
_cell.length_a   1.000
_cell.length_b   1.000
_cell.length_c   1.000
_cell.angle_alpha   90.00
_cell.angle_beta   90.00
_cell.angle_gamma   90.00
#
_symmetry.space_group_name_H-M   'P 1'
#
loop_
_entity.id
_entity.type
_entity.pdbx_description
1 polymer ?
#
loop_
_entity_poly.entity_id
_entity_poly.type
_entity_poly.pdbx_seq_one_letter_code
_entity_poly.pdbx_strand_id
1 'polypeptide(L)'
;MTNIAAVLKSEISRLARKQSRAETEALKKLVSVQRTEIASLKKRVQDIEKALKALAKLQAVQAPAKHKQMEQADEGSNHLRFSAKGFASNRKRLGLSAAQFALLIGTTQQSIFGWESGKTQPRAKFLPAIAELRGLGKREVAERLAKLEAPR
;
A
#
# COMPACT_ATOMS: atom_id res chain seq x y z
N MET A 1 57.09 55.00 -7.82
CA MET A 1 57.46 53.64 -8.29
C MET A 1 56.34 52.68 -7.95
N THR A 2 55.91 51.84 -8.89
CA THR A 2 54.82 50.86 -8.67
C THR A 2 55.28 49.76 -7.71
N ASN A 3 54.51 49.52 -6.65
CA ASN A 3 54.79 48.49 -5.66
C ASN A 3 54.39 47.10 -6.18
N ILE A 4 55.33 46.41 -6.82
CA ILE A 4 55.12 45.09 -7.46
C ILE A 4 54.59 44.05 -6.47
N ALA A 5 55.07 44.07 -5.22
CA ALA A 5 54.61 43.14 -4.19
C ALA A 5 53.12 43.32 -3.87
N ALA A 6 52.61 44.56 -3.90
CA ALA A 6 51.19 44.83 -3.70
C ALA A 6 50.33 44.30 -4.87
N VAL A 7 50.82 44.45 -6.11
CA VAL A 7 50.14 43.96 -7.32
C VAL A 7 50.10 42.42 -7.36
N LEU A 8 51.18 41.74 -6.99
CA LEU A 8 51.19 40.28 -6.94
C LEU A 8 50.24 39.72 -5.87
N LYS A 9 50.21 40.32 -4.67
CA LYS A 9 49.28 39.91 -3.61
C LYS A 9 47.82 40.10 -4.01
N SER A 10 47.49 41.19 -4.69
CA SER A 10 46.12 41.42 -5.17
C SER A 10 45.73 40.39 -6.24
N GLU A 11 46.65 40.05 -7.15
CA GLU A 11 46.42 39.06 -8.21
C GLU A 11 46.28 37.64 -7.65
N ILE A 12 47.13 37.23 -6.71
CA ILE A 12 46.99 35.95 -5.99
C ILE A 12 45.64 35.87 -5.29
N SER A 13 45.24 36.94 -4.60
CA SER A 13 43.94 37.00 -3.91
C SER A 13 42.77 36.90 -4.89
N ARG A 14 42.89 37.55 -6.06
CA ARG A 14 41.89 37.51 -7.13
C ARG A 14 41.75 36.10 -7.71
N LEU A 15 42.86 35.44 -8.01
CA LEU A 15 42.88 34.08 -8.56
C LEU A 15 42.37 33.06 -7.54
N ALA A 16 42.78 33.14 -6.28
CA ALA A 16 42.28 32.26 -5.21
C ALA A 16 40.75 32.38 -5.07
N ARG A 17 40.22 33.62 -5.04
CA ARG A 17 38.78 33.86 -4.99
C ARG A 17 38.07 33.33 -6.25
N LYS A 18 38.69 33.45 -7.42
CA LYS A 18 38.11 32.94 -8.69
C LYS A 18 38.00 31.42 -8.66
N GLN A 19 39.06 30.72 -8.23
CA GLN A 19 39.06 29.26 -8.16
C GLN A 19 38.07 28.74 -7.11
N SER A 20 38.08 29.29 -5.88
CA SER A 20 37.11 28.88 -4.84
C SER A 20 35.65 29.15 -5.25
N ARG A 21 35.39 30.20 -6.04
CA ARG A 21 34.05 30.42 -6.61
C ARG A 21 33.70 29.36 -7.63
N ALA A 22 34.59 29.06 -8.57
CA ALA A 22 34.36 28.05 -9.61
C ALA A 22 34.05 26.66 -9.01
N GLU A 23 34.79 26.26 -7.97
CA GLU A 23 34.56 24.98 -7.27
C GLU A 23 33.23 24.95 -6.52
N THR A 24 32.82 26.06 -5.89
CA THR A 24 31.62 26.08 -5.02
C THR A 24 30.33 26.46 -5.75
N GLU A 25 30.40 27.04 -6.95
CA GLU A 25 29.22 27.53 -7.66
C GLU A 25 28.26 26.39 -8.05
N ALA A 26 28.79 25.30 -8.60
CA ALA A 26 27.99 24.12 -8.97
C ALA A 26 27.30 23.51 -7.74
N LEU A 27 28.03 23.38 -6.63
CA LEU A 27 27.49 22.88 -5.36
C LEU A 27 26.39 23.79 -4.81
N LYS A 28 26.57 25.12 -4.86
CA LYS A 28 25.55 26.09 -4.41
C LYS A 28 24.27 25.98 -5.25
N LYS A 29 24.39 25.82 -6.57
CA LYS A 29 23.25 25.60 -7.48
C LYS A 29 22.53 24.27 -7.16
N LEU A 30 23.27 23.20 -6.93
CA LEU A 30 22.68 21.91 -6.57
C LEU A 30 21.93 22.00 -5.23
N VAL A 31 22.53 22.64 -4.22
CA VAL A 31 21.90 22.83 -2.90
C VAL A 31 20.63 23.67 -3.00
N SER A 32 20.59 24.71 -3.84
CA SER A 32 19.38 25.52 -3.99
C SER A 32 18.24 24.72 -4.63
N VAL A 33 18.54 23.93 -5.67
CA VAL A 33 17.57 23.03 -6.33
C VAL A 33 17.09 21.94 -5.37
N GLN A 34 17.99 21.29 -4.64
CA GLN A 34 17.60 20.27 -3.66
C GLN A 34 16.71 20.84 -2.55
N ARG A 35 16.97 22.08 -2.09
CA ARG A 35 16.12 22.73 -1.08
C ARG A 35 14.71 22.97 -1.60
N THR A 36 14.53 23.39 -2.85
CA THR A 36 13.20 23.59 -3.44
C THR A 36 12.50 22.25 -3.68
N GLU A 37 13.21 21.22 -4.13
CA GLU A 37 12.67 19.87 -4.27
C GLU A 37 12.21 19.29 -2.94
N ILE A 38 13.03 19.37 -1.89
CA ILE A 38 12.67 18.92 -0.54
C ILE A 38 11.44 19.67 -0.03
N ALA A 39 11.35 20.98 -0.25
CA ALA A 39 10.17 21.75 0.14
C ALA A 39 8.91 21.27 -0.61
N SER A 40 9.02 21.00 -1.91
CA SER A 40 7.92 20.48 -2.73
C SER A 40 7.47 19.08 -2.27
N LEU A 41 8.41 18.20 -1.94
CA LEU A 41 8.13 16.85 -1.45
C LEU A 41 7.46 16.89 -0.09
N LYS A 42 7.97 17.70 0.84
CA LYS A 42 7.35 17.90 2.16
C LYS A 42 5.91 18.42 2.03
N LYS A 43 5.67 19.37 1.12
CA LYS A 43 4.32 19.87 0.84
C LYS A 43 3.40 18.76 0.31
N ARG A 44 3.86 17.97 -0.66
CA ARG A 44 3.09 16.82 -1.19
C ARG A 44 2.76 15.79 -0.11
N VAL A 45 3.71 15.48 0.77
CA VAL A 45 3.49 14.58 1.90
C VAL A 45 2.41 15.14 2.83
N GLN A 46 2.50 16.43 3.21
CA GLN A 46 1.49 17.08 4.04
C GLN A 46 0.10 17.08 3.38
N ASP A 47 0.01 17.32 2.07
CA ASP A 47 -1.25 17.32 1.33
C ASP A 47 -1.87 15.92 1.27
N ILE A 48 -1.05 14.87 1.08
CA ILE A 48 -1.50 13.47 1.15
C ILE A 48 -1.97 13.12 2.56
N GLU A 49 -1.22 13.48 3.60
CA GLU A 49 -1.62 13.25 4.98
C GLU A 49 -2.94 13.94 5.33
N LYS A 50 -3.14 15.18 4.85
CA LYS A 50 -4.42 15.89 4.98
C LYS A 50 -5.54 15.17 4.24
N ALA A 51 -5.30 14.71 3.02
CA ALA A 51 -6.28 13.94 2.25
C ALA A 51 -6.66 12.64 2.96
N LEU A 52 -5.68 11.91 3.52
CA LEU A 52 -5.93 10.71 4.31
C LEU A 52 -6.74 11.01 5.57
N LYS A 53 -6.44 12.09 6.29
CA LYS A 53 -7.24 12.54 7.45
C LYS A 53 -8.66 12.94 7.05
N ALA A 54 -8.82 13.63 5.93
CA ALA A 54 -10.13 14.01 5.40
C ALA A 54 -10.96 12.77 5.01
N LEU A 55 -10.34 11.81 4.32
CA LEU A 55 -10.96 10.53 3.99
C LEU A 55 -11.32 9.73 5.24
N ALA A 56 -10.44 9.66 6.24
CA ALA A 56 -10.72 9.01 7.52
C ALA A 56 -11.90 9.68 8.25
N LYS A 57 -11.97 11.02 8.22
CA LYS A 57 -13.09 11.77 8.80
C LYS A 57 -14.38 11.54 8.02
N LEU A 58 -14.34 11.51 6.68
CA LEU A 58 -15.50 11.17 5.85
C LEU A 58 -15.98 9.74 6.11
N GLN A 59 -15.06 8.78 6.26
CA GLN A 59 -15.40 7.42 6.67
C GLN A 59 -16.02 7.39 8.08
N ALA A 60 -15.51 8.19 9.02
CA ALA A 60 -16.07 8.30 10.36
C ALA A 60 -17.43 9.03 10.42
N VAL A 61 -17.73 9.93 9.49
CA VAL A 61 -19.04 10.61 9.36
C VAL A 61 -20.04 9.78 8.55
N GLN A 62 -19.58 8.96 7.62
CA GLN A 62 -20.40 7.93 6.99
C GLN A 62 -20.64 6.74 7.93
N ALA A 63 -19.77 6.55 8.94
CA ALA A 63 -19.95 5.52 9.97
C ALA A 63 -21.24 5.69 10.79
N PRO A 64 -21.71 6.85 11.30
CA PRO A 64 -22.97 6.89 12.03
C PRO A 64 -24.20 6.55 11.17
N ALA A 65 -24.18 6.73 9.85
CA ALA A 65 -25.26 6.25 8.97
C ALA A 65 -25.12 4.77 8.60
N LYS A 66 -23.89 4.31 8.33
CA LYS A 66 -23.61 2.90 8.02
C LYS A 66 -23.61 2.00 9.27
N HIS A 67 -23.35 2.56 10.45
CA HIS A 67 -23.33 1.90 11.75
C HIS A 67 -24.71 1.94 12.41
N LYS A 68 -25.56 2.97 12.20
CA LYS A 68 -27.00 2.84 12.50
C LYS A 68 -27.72 1.88 11.57
N GLN A 69 -27.34 1.80 10.29
CA GLN A 69 -27.83 0.73 9.40
C GLN A 69 -27.18 -0.63 9.69
N MET A 70 -26.03 -0.71 10.36
CA MET A 70 -25.41 -1.97 10.80
C MET A 70 -25.80 -2.40 12.21
N GLU A 71 -26.32 -1.52 13.07
CA GLU A 71 -26.82 -1.88 14.43
C GLU A 71 -28.33 -2.01 14.52
N GLN A 72 -29.11 -1.50 13.56
CA GLN A 72 -30.55 -1.81 13.45
C GLN A 72 -30.87 -2.95 12.46
N ALA A 73 -29.85 -3.65 11.98
CA ALA A 73 -30.01 -4.88 11.20
C ALA A 73 -29.55 -6.12 11.97
N ASP A 74 -29.51 -6.04 13.30
CA ASP A 74 -29.27 -7.18 14.20
C ASP A 74 -30.55 -7.99 14.45
N GLU A 75 -31.21 -8.43 13.37
CA GLU A 75 -32.23 -9.48 13.50
C GLU A 75 -32.56 -10.27 12.22
N GLY A 76 -31.84 -10.15 11.09
CA GLY A 76 -32.27 -10.99 9.96
C GLY A 76 -31.62 -10.96 8.59
N SER A 77 -30.41 -10.45 8.35
CA SER A 77 -29.82 -10.65 7.02
C SER A 77 -28.29 -10.78 6.96
N ASN A 78 -27.90 -11.88 6.34
CA ASN A 78 -26.58 -12.48 6.21
C ASN A 78 -25.62 -11.65 5.34
N HIS A 79 -25.12 -10.50 5.83
CA HIS A 79 -24.09 -9.74 5.09
C HIS A 79 -22.69 -10.29 5.39
N LEU A 80 -22.22 -11.22 4.55
CA LEU A 80 -20.92 -11.89 4.63
C LEU A 80 -19.73 -10.91 4.69
N ARG A 81 -19.30 -10.53 5.89
CA ARG A 81 -18.11 -9.71 6.10
C ARG A 81 -16.85 -10.52 5.79
N PHE A 82 -16.04 -10.10 4.81
CA PHE A 82 -14.75 -10.73 4.51
C PHE A 82 -13.66 -10.22 5.46
N SER A 83 -12.90 -11.15 6.06
CA SER A 83 -11.73 -10.86 6.88
C SER A 83 -10.54 -11.68 6.38
N ALA A 84 -9.43 -11.03 6.05
CA ALA A 84 -8.21 -11.67 5.56
C ALA A 84 -7.65 -12.69 6.57
N LYS A 85 -7.65 -12.33 7.86
CA LYS A 85 -7.20 -13.22 8.96
C LYS A 85 -8.11 -14.44 9.09
N GLY A 86 -9.43 -14.24 9.01
CA GLY A 86 -10.41 -15.33 9.06
C GLY A 86 -10.34 -16.25 7.83
N PHE A 87 -10.02 -15.69 6.68
CA PHE A 87 -9.83 -16.43 5.43
C PHE A 87 -8.59 -17.33 5.48
N ALA A 88 -7.44 -16.79 5.90
CA ALA A 88 -6.22 -17.58 6.08
C ALA A 88 -6.40 -18.67 7.16
N SER A 89 -7.12 -18.36 8.24
CA SER A 89 -7.45 -19.33 9.29
C SER A 89 -8.36 -20.44 8.76
N ASN A 90 -9.35 -20.12 7.94
CA ASN A 90 -10.23 -21.11 7.32
C ASN A 90 -9.46 -22.07 6.39
N ARG A 91 -8.55 -21.55 5.54
CA ARG A 91 -7.71 -22.41 4.69
C ARG A 91 -6.82 -23.34 5.53
N LYS A 92 -6.17 -22.80 6.57
CA LYS A 92 -5.35 -23.61 7.51
C LYS A 92 -6.20 -24.66 8.24
N ARG A 93 -7.39 -24.29 8.69
CA ARG A 93 -8.35 -25.21 9.32
C ARG A 93 -8.72 -26.35 8.38
N LEU A 94 -8.89 -26.08 7.09
CA LEU A 94 -9.21 -27.08 6.08
C LEU A 94 -7.99 -27.88 5.59
N GLY A 95 -6.76 -27.45 5.92
CA GLY A 95 -5.52 -28.14 5.55
C GLY A 95 -5.18 -28.06 4.06
N LEU A 96 -5.74 -27.07 3.34
CA LEU A 96 -5.59 -26.95 1.89
C LEU A 96 -4.40 -26.09 1.48
N SER A 97 -3.76 -26.49 0.37
CA SER A 97 -2.81 -25.62 -0.33
C SER A 97 -3.53 -24.41 -0.93
N ALA A 98 -2.81 -23.31 -1.16
CA ALA A 98 -3.39 -22.12 -1.78
C ALA A 98 -3.91 -22.39 -3.20
N ALA A 99 -3.31 -23.34 -3.92
CA ALA A 99 -3.75 -23.73 -5.26
C ALA A 99 -5.09 -24.48 -5.24
N GLN A 100 -5.23 -25.47 -4.35
CA GLN A 100 -6.48 -26.22 -4.18
C GLN A 100 -7.62 -25.33 -3.67
N PHE A 101 -7.30 -24.40 -2.77
CA PHE A 101 -8.27 -23.44 -2.27
C PHE A 101 -8.70 -22.43 -3.35
N ALA A 102 -7.77 -22.04 -4.24
CA ALA A 102 -8.09 -21.22 -5.40
C ALA A 102 -9.00 -21.97 -6.38
N LEU A 103 -8.75 -23.26 -6.63
CA LEU A 103 -9.55 -24.11 -7.50
C LEU A 103 -11.01 -24.20 -7.03
N LEU A 104 -11.21 -24.41 -5.72
CA LEU A 104 -12.55 -24.46 -5.10
C LEU A 104 -13.34 -23.15 -5.22
N ILE A 105 -12.64 -22.01 -5.25
CA ILE A 105 -13.24 -20.67 -5.37
C ILE A 105 -13.38 -20.26 -6.85
N GLY A 106 -12.71 -20.95 -7.77
CA GLY A 106 -12.63 -20.57 -9.20
C GLY A 106 -11.73 -19.36 -9.44
N THR A 107 -10.61 -19.26 -8.72
CA THR A 107 -9.63 -18.17 -8.85
C THR A 107 -8.20 -18.70 -9.01
N THR A 108 -7.22 -17.81 -9.09
CA THR A 108 -5.79 -18.16 -9.16
C THR A 108 -5.14 -18.15 -7.79
N GLN A 109 -4.08 -18.95 -7.62
CA GLN A 109 -3.30 -19.02 -6.38
C GLN A 109 -2.76 -17.65 -5.94
N GLN A 110 -2.36 -16.80 -6.90
CA GLN A 110 -1.86 -15.45 -6.63
C GLN A 110 -2.94 -14.57 -5.98
N SER A 111 -4.20 -14.69 -6.40
CA SER A 111 -5.33 -13.95 -5.83
C SER A 111 -5.55 -14.33 -4.37
N ILE A 112 -5.44 -15.63 -4.04
CA ILE A 112 -5.54 -16.11 -2.65
C ILE A 112 -4.46 -15.48 -1.78
N PHE A 113 -3.20 -15.45 -2.21
CA PHE A 113 -2.13 -14.79 -1.44
C PHE A 113 -2.36 -13.28 -1.29
N GLY A 114 -2.87 -12.62 -2.33
CA GLY A 114 -3.25 -11.21 -2.27
C GLY A 114 -4.35 -10.93 -1.24
N TRP A 115 -5.30 -11.85 -1.09
CA TRP A 115 -6.39 -11.75 -0.11
C TRP A 115 -5.96 -12.13 1.30
N GLU A 116 -5.10 -13.15 1.46
CA GLU A 116 -4.55 -13.55 2.76
C GLU A 116 -3.62 -12.50 3.36
N SER A 117 -2.82 -11.85 2.52
CA SER A 117 -1.93 -10.76 2.94
C SER A 117 -2.65 -9.42 3.14
N GLY A 118 -3.94 -9.32 2.80
CA GLY A 118 -4.71 -8.09 2.91
C GLY A 118 -4.33 -7.01 1.89
N LYS A 119 -3.46 -7.32 0.92
CA LYS A 119 -3.07 -6.39 -0.16
C LYS A 119 -4.24 -6.08 -1.10
N THR A 120 -5.15 -7.04 -1.28
CA THR A 120 -6.33 -6.90 -2.14
C THR A 120 -7.54 -7.56 -1.49
N GLN A 121 -8.75 -7.09 -1.80
CA GLN A 121 -10.00 -7.66 -1.29
C GLN A 121 -10.74 -8.42 -2.40
N PRO A 122 -11.36 -9.58 -2.10
CA PRO A 122 -12.16 -10.30 -3.09
C PRO A 122 -13.31 -9.45 -3.62
N ARG A 123 -13.48 -9.48 -4.94
CA ARG A 123 -14.65 -8.88 -5.61
C ARG A 123 -15.94 -9.58 -5.17
N ALA A 124 -17.06 -8.88 -5.26
CA ALA A 124 -18.38 -9.37 -4.85
C ALA A 124 -18.74 -10.77 -5.41
N LYS A 125 -18.30 -11.07 -6.64
CA LYS A 125 -18.49 -12.38 -7.29
C LYS A 125 -17.92 -13.57 -6.50
N PHE A 126 -16.84 -13.39 -5.74
CA PHE A 126 -16.17 -14.46 -5.00
C PHE A 126 -16.60 -14.58 -3.54
N LEU A 127 -17.29 -13.57 -2.99
CA LEU A 127 -17.79 -13.59 -1.62
C LEU A 127 -18.73 -14.76 -1.29
N PRO A 128 -19.69 -15.16 -2.14
CA PRO A 128 -20.56 -16.31 -1.84
C PRO A 128 -19.77 -17.62 -1.77
N ALA A 129 -18.87 -17.88 -2.73
CA ALA A 129 -18.01 -19.05 -2.72
C ALA A 129 -17.13 -19.13 -1.45
N ILE A 130 -16.60 -17.98 -1.01
CA ILE A 130 -15.81 -17.90 0.23
C ILE A 130 -16.65 -18.21 1.47
N ALA A 131 -17.93 -17.84 1.50
CA ALA A 131 -18.79 -18.12 2.64
C ALA A 131 -19.26 -19.57 2.71
N GLU A 132 -19.54 -20.19 1.57
CA GLU A 132 -19.82 -21.63 1.53
C GLU A 132 -18.65 -22.42 2.15
N LEU A 133 -17.41 -22.06 1.81
CA LEU A 133 -16.20 -22.67 2.37
C LEU A 133 -16.00 -22.43 3.88
N ARG A 134 -16.67 -21.42 4.47
CA ARG A 134 -16.64 -21.25 5.95
C ARG A 134 -17.48 -22.29 6.67
N GLY A 135 -18.61 -22.69 6.10
CA GLY A 135 -19.54 -23.66 6.67
C GLY A 135 -19.13 -25.12 6.43
N LEU A 136 -18.34 -25.38 5.39
CA LEU A 136 -17.98 -26.75 5.00
C LEU A 136 -16.93 -27.39 5.92
N GLY A 137 -17.09 -28.70 6.11
CA GLY A 137 -16.12 -29.54 6.83
C GLY A 137 -14.98 -30.04 5.94
N LYS A 138 -13.88 -30.49 6.55
CA LYS A 138 -12.71 -31.05 5.82
C LYS A 138 -13.08 -32.16 4.83
N ARG A 139 -14.05 -33.02 5.18
CA ARG A 139 -14.49 -34.17 4.36
C ARG A 139 -15.23 -33.70 3.10
N GLU A 140 -16.20 -32.80 3.26
CA GLU A 140 -16.98 -32.27 2.13
C GLU A 140 -16.12 -31.44 1.17
N VAL A 141 -15.14 -30.71 1.71
CA VAL A 141 -14.20 -29.94 0.90
C VAL A 141 -13.27 -30.86 0.11
N ALA A 142 -12.82 -31.97 0.70
CA ALA A 142 -12.02 -32.98 0.01
C ALA A 142 -12.81 -33.67 -1.11
N GLU A 143 -14.09 -34.00 -0.89
CA GLU A 143 -14.96 -34.56 -1.92
C GLU A 143 -15.22 -33.58 -3.08
N ARG A 144 -15.44 -32.30 -2.77
CA ARG A 144 -15.60 -31.25 -3.78
C ARG A 144 -14.30 -31.04 -4.58
N LEU A 145 -13.16 -31.07 -3.90
CA LEU A 145 -11.87 -30.97 -4.55
C LEU A 145 -11.59 -32.18 -5.45
N ALA A 146 -11.89 -33.40 -4.99
CA ALA A 146 -11.75 -34.61 -5.79
C ALA A 146 -12.63 -34.60 -7.05
N LYS A 147 -13.85 -34.05 -6.98
CA LYS A 147 -14.73 -33.85 -8.15
C LYS A 147 -14.21 -32.81 -9.15
N LEU A 148 -13.42 -31.85 -8.69
CA LEU A 148 -12.82 -30.79 -9.51
C LEU A 148 -11.45 -31.17 -10.07
N GLU A 149 -10.70 -32.02 -9.35
CA GLU A 149 -9.40 -32.57 -9.76
C GLU A 149 -9.55 -33.85 -10.61
N ALA A 150 -10.72 -34.50 -10.61
CA ALA A 150 -11.00 -35.61 -11.51
C ALA A 150 -10.99 -35.12 -12.97
N PRO A 151 -10.13 -35.69 -13.84
CA PRO A 151 -10.00 -35.24 -15.21
C PRO A 151 -11.29 -35.53 -16.00
N ARG A 152 -11.68 -34.58 -16.85
CA ARG A 152 -12.44 -34.88 -18.06
C ARG A 152 -11.51 -35.45 -19.11
#